data_AF-A0A202EDM7-F1
#
_entry.id   AF-A0A202EDM7-F1
#
_cell.length_a   1.000
_cell.length_b   1.000
_cell.length_c   1.000
_cell.angle_alpha   90.00
_cell.angle_beta   90.00
_cell.angle_gamma   90.00
#
_symmetry.space_group_name_H-M   'P 1'
#
loop_
_entity.id
_entity.type
_entity.pdbx_description
1 polymer ?
#
loop_
_entity_poly.entity_id
_entity_poly.type
_entity_poly.pdbx_seq_one_letter_code
_entity_poly.pdbx_strand_id
1 'polypeptide(L)'
;MAADDRVAVKTYVPRYQKEAWQDHADDLEMSQSEFVRTMVQSGRSTFEVPSSGDGETPPNEGGETDQSEGFGDRILEVLQREGVKNWDELVDALIDDVEDDLDAELQRLQDENLVRYSGRDGGYVVTENE
;
A
#
# COMPACT_ATOMS: atom_id res chain seq x y z
N MET A 1 31.98 -21.91 19.50
CA MET A 1 31.09 -20.86 20.03
C MET A 1 31.37 -19.61 19.21
N ALA A 2 30.58 -19.37 18.17
CA ALA A 2 30.69 -18.14 17.39
C ALA A 2 29.91 -17.06 18.15
N ALA A 3 30.59 -15.97 18.50
CA ALA A 3 29.94 -14.84 19.15
C ALA A 3 28.94 -14.21 18.16
N ASP A 4 27.74 -13.94 18.65
CA ASP A 4 26.62 -13.30 17.95
C ASP A 4 27.03 -11.88 17.51
N ASP A 5 27.55 -11.75 16.28
CA ASP A 5 27.95 -10.47 15.68
C ASP A 5 26.70 -9.76 15.12
N ARG A 6 25.86 -9.28 16.05
CA ARG A 6 24.65 -8.53 15.73
C ARG A 6 24.95 -7.05 15.58
N VAL A 7 24.50 -6.47 14.47
CA VAL A 7 24.62 -5.03 14.20
C VAL A 7 23.25 -4.38 14.32
N ALA A 8 23.17 -3.25 15.03
CA ALA A 8 21.93 -2.50 15.19
C ALA A 8 21.60 -1.71 13.91
N VAL A 9 20.38 -1.87 13.40
CA VAL A 9 19.85 -1.09 12.29
C VAL A 9 18.95 0.02 12.85
N LYS A 10 19.09 1.25 12.34
CA LYS A 10 18.23 2.38 12.67
C LYS A 10 17.55 2.88 11.40
N THR A 11 16.25 3.06 11.45
CA THR A 11 15.45 3.65 10.38
C THR A 11 14.39 4.58 10.98
N TYR A 12 13.79 5.41 10.15
CA TYR A 12 12.68 6.28 10.52
C TYR A 12 11.39 5.73 9.93
N VAL A 13 10.34 5.71 10.75
CA VAL A 13 8.99 5.31 10.35
C VAL A 13 8.00 6.34 10.89
N PRO A 14 6.86 6.56 10.20
CA PRO A 14 5.77 7.35 10.75
C PRO A 14 5.35 6.86 12.15
N ARG A 15 4.95 7.79 13.02
CA ARG A 15 4.64 7.49 14.43
C ARG A 15 3.55 6.43 14.56
N TYR A 16 2.46 6.58 13.81
CA TYR A 16 1.32 5.65 13.84
C TYR A 16 1.73 4.21 13.48
N GLN A 17 2.69 4.06 12.55
CA GLN A 17 3.15 2.75 12.10
C GLN A 17 3.95 2.06 13.20
N LYS A 18 4.78 2.81 13.94
CA LYS A 18 5.50 2.28 15.09
C LYS A 18 4.54 1.84 16.21
N GLU A 19 3.47 2.60 16.44
CA GLU A 19 2.44 2.27 17.43
C GLU A 19 1.75 0.95 17.08
N ALA A 20 1.27 0.81 15.83
CA ALA A 20 0.65 -0.43 15.36
C ALA A 20 1.59 -1.66 15.48
N TRP A 21 2.88 -1.50 15.17
CA TRP A 21 3.85 -2.59 15.36
C TRP A 21 4.11 -2.94 16.81
N GLN A 22 4.00 -1.97 17.71
CA GLN A 22 4.15 -2.21 19.13
C GLN A 22 2.96 -3.00 19.67
N ASP A 23 1.75 -2.64 19.26
CA ASP A 23 0.54 -3.37 19.63
C ASP A 23 0.61 -4.84 19.15
N HIS A 24 0.95 -5.06 17.86
CA HIS A 24 1.07 -6.40 17.32
C HIS A 24 2.20 -7.23 17.95
N ALA A 25 3.29 -6.58 18.37
CA ALA A 25 4.36 -7.27 19.08
C ALA A 25 3.91 -7.74 20.48
N ASP A 26 3.06 -6.94 21.15
CA ASP A 26 2.45 -7.28 22.44
C ASP A 26 1.46 -8.45 22.29
N ASP A 27 0.58 -8.41 21.27
CA ASP A 27 -0.34 -9.50 20.92
C ASP A 27 0.38 -10.83 20.67
N LEU A 28 1.59 -10.78 20.10
CA LEU A 28 2.42 -11.93 19.80
C LEU A 28 3.46 -12.26 20.89
N GLU A 29 3.38 -11.60 22.04
CA GLU A 29 4.28 -11.77 23.19
C GLU A 29 5.77 -11.68 22.84
N MET A 30 6.12 -10.85 21.87
CA MET A 30 7.49 -10.71 21.35
C MET A 30 8.02 -9.29 21.47
N SER A 31 9.35 -9.14 21.42
CA SER A 31 9.95 -7.80 21.43
C SER A 31 9.69 -7.08 20.11
N GLN A 32 9.56 -5.75 20.16
CA GLN A 32 9.41 -4.93 18.95
C GLN A 32 10.51 -5.20 17.90
N SER A 33 11.75 -5.41 18.33
CA SER A 33 12.86 -5.72 17.42
C SER A 33 12.74 -7.11 16.78
N GLU A 34 12.16 -8.07 17.50
CA GLU A 34 11.90 -9.42 16.99
C GLU A 34 10.73 -9.41 16.01
N PHE A 35 9.65 -8.68 16.33
CA PHE A 35 8.53 -8.47 15.43
C PHE A 35 8.96 -7.83 14.09
N VAL A 36 9.72 -6.74 14.16
CA VAL A 36 10.25 -6.07 12.95
C VAL A 36 11.17 -7.00 12.15
N ARG A 37 12.00 -7.81 12.83
CA ARG A 37 12.85 -8.79 12.16
C ARG A 37 12.02 -9.83 11.42
N THR A 38 11.00 -10.39 12.05
CA THR A 38 10.09 -11.38 11.45
C THR A 38 9.36 -10.79 10.25
N MET A 39 8.81 -9.57 10.37
CA MET A 39 8.14 -8.88 9.25
C MET A 39 9.08 -8.67 8.06
N VAL A 40 10.32 -8.23 8.31
CA VAL A 40 11.32 -8.04 7.25
C VAL A 40 11.76 -9.37 6.64
N GLN A 41 11.89 -10.43 7.44
CA GLN A 41 12.23 -11.76 6.97
C GLN A 41 11.10 -12.34 6.09
N SER A 42 9.85 -12.25 6.53
CA SER A 42 8.69 -12.67 5.75
C SER A 42 8.53 -11.86 4.47
N GLY A 43 8.72 -10.54 4.53
CA GLY A 43 8.74 -9.68 3.34
C GLY A 43 9.82 -10.11 2.36
N ARG A 44 11.05 -10.36 2.83
CA ARG A 44 12.14 -10.89 1.98
C ARG A 44 11.82 -12.26 1.40
N SER A 45 11.20 -13.16 2.15
CA SER A 45 10.79 -14.47 1.65
C SER A 45 9.73 -14.37 0.55
N THR A 46 8.86 -13.36 0.58
CA THR A 46 7.93 -13.04 -0.52
C THR A 46 8.64 -12.58 -1.80
N PHE A 47 9.82 -11.94 -1.67
CA PHE A 47 10.64 -11.49 -2.81
C PHE A 47 11.74 -12.49 -3.22
N GLU A 48 11.97 -13.55 -2.44
CA GLU A 48 12.91 -14.61 -2.77
C GLU A 48 12.23 -15.61 -3.73
N VAL A 49 12.52 -15.48 -5.02
CA VAL A 49 12.13 -16.45 -6.06
C VAL A 49 12.63 -17.84 -5.65
N PRO A 50 11.79 -18.89 -5.72
CA PRO A 50 12.05 -20.16 -5.04
C PRO A 50 13.32 -20.83 -5.57
N SER A 51 14.31 -20.98 -4.69
CA SER A 51 15.32 -22.02 -4.84
C SER A 51 14.75 -23.29 -4.21
N SER A 52 14.53 -24.30 -5.06
CA SER A 52 13.80 -25.54 -4.81
C SER A 52 14.03 -26.18 -3.42
N GLY A 53 12.94 -26.50 -2.73
CA GLY A 53 12.94 -27.38 -1.56
C GLY A 53 11.58 -27.44 -0.86
N ASP A 54 10.92 -28.60 -0.96
CA ASP A 54 9.65 -29.03 -0.35
C ASP A 54 9.22 -28.35 0.97
N GLY A 55 7.93 -27.99 1.04
CA GLY A 55 7.25 -27.66 2.29
C GLY A 55 5.86 -27.06 2.07
N GLU A 56 4.84 -27.92 2.09
CA GLU A 56 3.39 -27.68 2.13
C GLU A 56 2.92 -26.26 2.51
N THR A 57 2.29 -25.56 1.55
CA THR A 57 1.53 -24.32 1.78
C THR A 57 0.10 -24.66 2.24
N PRO A 58 -0.35 -24.29 3.45
CA PRO A 58 -1.79 -24.26 3.74
C PRO A 58 -2.44 -23.09 2.98
N PRO A 59 -3.70 -23.21 2.54
CA PRO A 59 -4.39 -22.10 1.89
C PRO A 59 -4.62 -21.00 2.94
N ASN A 60 -3.92 -19.88 2.81
CA ASN A 60 -4.21 -18.69 3.59
C ASN A 60 -5.49 -18.04 3.01
N GLU A 61 -6.65 -18.51 3.47
CA GLU A 61 -7.89 -17.73 3.41
C GLU A 61 -7.81 -16.61 4.45
N GLY A 62 -7.03 -15.58 4.15
CA GLY A 62 -6.90 -14.37 4.93
C GLY A 62 -7.19 -13.18 4.01
N GLY A 63 -8.44 -12.74 4.00
CA GLY A 63 -8.85 -11.51 3.31
C GLY A 63 -8.18 -10.30 3.96
N GLU A 64 -7.01 -9.94 3.46
CA GLU A 64 -6.40 -8.63 3.64
C GLU A 64 -6.71 -7.84 2.37
N THR A 65 -7.56 -6.83 2.51
CA THR A 65 -8.12 -6.03 1.43
C THR A 65 -7.04 -5.41 0.54
N ASP A 66 -6.84 -5.95 -0.66
CA ASP A 66 -6.86 -5.38 -2.05
C ASP A 66 -6.45 -3.91 -2.31
N GLN A 67 -5.99 -3.13 -1.33
CA GLN A 67 -5.64 -1.71 -1.49
C GLN A 67 -4.14 -1.49 -1.72
N SER A 68 -3.29 -2.37 -1.18
CA SER A 68 -1.85 -2.33 -1.46
C SER A 68 -1.46 -3.03 -2.75
N GLU A 69 -2.29 -3.99 -3.22
CA GLU A 69 -2.08 -4.67 -4.50
C GLU A 69 -2.29 -3.67 -5.66
N GLY A 70 -3.37 -2.88 -5.63
CA GLY A 70 -3.68 -1.94 -6.72
C GLY A 70 -2.67 -0.83 -6.99
N PHE A 71 -2.02 -0.23 -5.97
CA PHE A 71 -1.08 0.87 -6.22
C PHE A 71 0.25 0.39 -6.83
N GLY A 72 0.72 -0.80 -6.42
CA GLY A 72 1.89 -1.43 -7.03
C GLY A 72 1.66 -1.77 -8.49
N ASP A 73 0.49 -2.33 -8.80
CA ASP A 73 0.07 -2.64 -10.17
C ASP A 73 -0.03 -1.38 -11.03
N ARG A 74 -0.53 -0.27 -10.48
CA ARG A 74 -0.61 1.03 -11.17
C ARG A 74 0.77 1.57 -11.56
N ILE A 75 1.76 1.49 -10.65
CA ILE A 75 3.15 1.86 -10.97
C ILE A 75 3.70 1.00 -12.10
N LEU A 76 3.46 -0.33 -12.04
CA LEU A 76 3.91 -1.25 -13.06
C LEU A 76 3.23 -0.98 -14.40
N GLU A 77 1.95 -0.65 -14.43
CA GLU A 77 1.22 -0.31 -15.65
C GLU A 77 1.80 0.95 -16.31
N VAL A 78 2.01 2.02 -15.54
CA VAL A 78 2.63 3.26 -16.05
C VAL A 78 4.00 2.97 -16.64
N LEU A 79 4.84 2.22 -15.94
CA LEU A 79 6.18 1.86 -16.43
C LEU A 79 6.14 0.91 -17.63
N GLN A 80 5.13 0.03 -17.75
CA GLN A 80 4.95 -0.84 -18.92
C GLN A 80 4.46 -0.05 -20.14
N ARG A 81 3.55 0.91 -19.94
CA ARG A 81 2.94 1.75 -20.99
C ARG A 81 3.92 2.79 -21.53
N GLU A 82 4.66 3.44 -20.64
CA GLU A 82 5.46 4.64 -20.96
C GLU A 82 6.97 4.41 -20.86
N GLY A 83 7.39 3.26 -20.33
CA GLY A 83 8.79 2.87 -20.22
C GLY A 83 9.49 3.49 -19.00
N VAL A 84 10.78 3.81 -19.16
CA VAL A 84 11.61 4.30 -18.06
C VAL A 84 11.21 5.73 -17.69
N LYS A 85 10.84 5.93 -16.42
CA LYS A 85 10.52 7.23 -15.83
C LYS A 85 11.47 7.50 -14.67
N ASN A 86 11.87 8.77 -14.51
CA ASN A 86 12.48 9.22 -13.26
C ASN A 86 11.40 9.49 -12.18
N TRP A 87 11.82 9.85 -10.97
CA TRP A 87 10.89 10.05 -9.85
C TRP A 87 9.79 11.06 -10.15
N ASP A 88 10.16 12.25 -10.60
CA ASP A 88 9.20 13.34 -10.86
C ASP A 88 8.25 12.94 -12.00
N GLU A 89 8.77 12.37 -13.08
CA GLU A 89 7.96 11.90 -14.21
C GLU A 89 6.99 10.78 -13.83
N LEU A 90 7.36 9.92 -12.87
CA LEU A 90 6.49 8.85 -12.38
C LEU A 90 5.38 9.42 -11.47
N VAL A 91 5.71 10.41 -10.65
CA VAL A 91 4.72 11.10 -9.80
C VAL A 91 3.71 11.84 -10.67
N ASP A 92 4.15 12.60 -11.67
CA ASP A 92 3.26 13.29 -12.61
C ASP A 92 2.33 12.28 -13.31
N ALA A 93 2.88 11.20 -13.86
CA ALA A 93 2.08 10.19 -14.55
C ALA A 93 1.05 9.49 -13.66
N LEU A 94 1.37 9.28 -12.37
CA LEU A 94 0.43 8.69 -11.42
C LEU A 94 -0.64 9.69 -10.97
N ILE A 95 -0.31 10.99 -10.88
CA ILE A 95 -1.28 12.03 -10.56
C ILE A 95 -2.28 12.17 -11.71
N ASP A 96 -1.80 12.27 -12.95
CA ASP A 96 -2.66 12.36 -14.14
C ASP A 96 -3.67 11.20 -14.19
N ASP A 97 -3.20 9.98 -13.93
CA ASP A 97 -4.03 8.78 -13.92
C ASP A 97 -5.09 8.85 -12.79
N VAL A 98 -4.74 9.39 -11.61
CA VAL A 98 -5.68 9.58 -10.49
C VAL A 98 -6.69 10.68 -10.79
N GLU A 99 -6.27 11.73 -11.50
CA GLU A 99 -7.16 12.80 -11.94
C GLU A 99 -8.20 12.30 -12.95
N ASP A 100 -7.80 11.42 -13.87
CA ASP A 100 -8.70 10.76 -14.82
C ASP A 100 -9.73 9.86 -14.09
N ASP A 101 -9.28 9.04 -13.12
CA ASP A 101 -10.17 8.22 -12.29
C ASP A 101 -11.18 9.08 -11.52
N LEU A 102 -10.71 10.20 -10.95
CA LEU A 102 -11.53 11.12 -10.19
C LEU A 102 -12.59 11.79 -11.07
N ASP A 103 -12.23 12.23 -12.28
CA ASP A 103 -13.17 12.84 -13.22
C ASP A 103 -14.25 11.83 -13.62
N ALA A 104 -13.86 10.60 -13.96
CA ALA A 104 -14.78 9.53 -14.33
C ALA A 104 -15.77 9.20 -13.20
N GLU A 105 -15.26 9.07 -11.97
CA GLU A 105 -16.10 8.74 -10.82
C GLU A 105 -17.02 9.93 -10.42
N LEU A 106 -16.52 11.17 -10.49
CA LEU A 106 -17.35 12.35 -10.27
C LEU A 106 -18.44 12.50 -11.34
N GLN A 107 -18.17 12.12 -12.59
CA GLN A 107 -19.18 12.08 -13.63
C GLN A 107 -20.25 11.03 -13.31
N ARG A 108 -19.84 9.81 -12.95
CA ARG A 108 -20.75 8.72 -12.55
C ARG A 108 -21.66 9.14 -11.40
N LEU A 109 -21.09 9.70 -10.33
CA LEU A 109 -21.86 10.15 -9.16
C LEU A 109 -22.82 11.31 -9.48
N GLN A 110 -22.48 12.18 -10.43
CA GLN A 110 -23.38 13.23 -10.89
C GLN A 110 -24.53 12.69 -11.73
N ASP A 111 -24.27 11.71 -12.60
CA ASP A 111 -25.29 11.02 -13.38
C ASP A 111 -26.28 10.26 -12.47
N GLU A 112 -25.79 9.70 -11.37
CA GLU A 112 -26.59 9.06 -10.31
C GLU A 112 -27.29 10.08 -9.38
N ASN A 113 -27.12 11.38 -9.62
CA ASN A 113 -27.65 12.48 -8.81
C ASN A 113 -27.21 12.42 -7.33
N LEU A 114 -26.07 11.81 -7.03
CA LEU A 114 -25.52 11.70 -5.67
C LEU A 114 -24.65 12.91 -5.33
N VAL A 115 -23.99 13.49 -6.32
CA VAL A 115 -23.12 14.67 -6.19
C VAL A 115 -23.49 15.69 -7.27
N ARG A 116 -23.23 16.99 -7.05
CA ARG A 116 -23.31 18.03 -8.07
C ARG A 116 -22.25 19.09 -7.88
N TYR A 117 -21.82 19.75 -8.95
CA TYR A 117 -20.95 20.93 -8.85
C TYR A 117 -21.74 22.18 -8.37
N SER A 118 -21.35 22.75 -7.24
CA SER A 118 -21.81 24.06 -6.76
C SER A 118 -20.92 25.17 -7.31
N GLY A 119 -21.40 25.88 -8.33
CA GLY A 119 -20.69 27.04 -8.86
C GLY A 119 -20.54 28.20 -7.85
N ARG A 120 -21.39 28.25 -6.82
CA ARG A 120 -21.31 29.27 -5.76
C ARG A 120 -20.15 29.00 -4.79
N ASP A 121 -19.98 27.74 -4.42
CA ASP A 121 -18.97 27.33 -3.43
C ASP A 121 -17.65 26.89 -4.11
N GLY A 122 -17.65 26.75 -5.44
CA GLY A 122 -16.47 26.42 -6.23
C GLY A 122 -16.02 24.97 -6.09
N GLY A 123 -16.96 24.04 -5.89
CA GLY A 123 -16.64 22.63 -5.67
C GLY A 123 -17.87 21.72 -5.74
N TYR A 124 -17.66 20.44 -5.48
CA TYR A 124 -18.72 19.42 -5.50
C TYR A 124 -19.42 19.31 -4.14
N VAL A 125 -20.74 19.19 -4.16
CA VAL A 125 -21.59 19.00 -2.98
C VAL A 125 -22.44 17.75 -3.15
N VAL A 126 -22.69 17.03 -2.06
CA VAL A 126 -23.62 15.89 -2.05
C VAL A 126 -25.03 16.41 -2.30
N THR A 127 -25.77 15.72 -3.17
CA THR A 127 -27.19 15.99 -3.35
C THR A 127 -27.95 15.24 -2.27
N GLU A 128 -28.62 15.96 -1.38
CA GLU A 128 -29.57 15.36 -0.45
C GLU A 128 -30.74 14.83 -1.28
N ASN A 129 -30.84 13.51 -1.44
CA ASN A 129 -32.05 12.89 -1.98
C ASN A 129 -33.20 13.19 -0.99
N GLU A 130 -34.16 14.01 -1.40
CA GLU A 130 -35.44 14.20 -0.69
C GLU A 130 -36.34 12.97 -0.79
#